data_AF-A0A523HM50-F1
#
_entry.id   AF-A0A523HM50-F1
#
_cell.length_a   1.000
_cell.length_b   1.000
_cell.length_c   1.000
_cell.angle_alpha   90.00
_cell.angle_beta   90.00
_cell.angle_gamma   90.00
#
_symmetry.space_group_name_H-M   'P 1'
#
loop_
_entity.id
_entity.type
_entity.pdbx_description
1 polymer ?
#
loop_
_entity_poly.entity_id
_entity_poly.type
_entity_poly.pdbx_seq_one_letter_code
_entity_poly.pdbx_strand_id
1 'polypeptide(L)'
;MGRKKPYANEFVGNDLKIRDAEFVQNYADLNVYQWAFKSAMQIFELSKSCPGSEKYSLTDQIRRSSRSVCGNIAEAWRKRRYTAHFVSKLSDSDTEAAETEIWLDFALRFDYLI
;
A
#
# COMPACT_ATOMS: atom_id res chain seq x y z
N MET A 1 -20.56 -25.37 1.78
CA MET A 1 -19.50 -25.34 0.76
C MET A 1 -18.98 -23.90 0.67
N GLY A 2 -17.95 -23.56 1.45
CA GLY A 2 -17.49 -22.17 1.56
C GLY A 2 -16.89 -21.69 0.25
N ARG A 3 -17.49 -20.67 -0.37
CA ARG A 3 -16.88 -19.98 -1.52
C ARG A 3 -15.50 -19.51 -1.07
N LYS A 4 -14.42 -20.04 -1.65
CA LYS A 4 -13.08 -19.45 -1.52
C LYS A 4 -13.25 -17.96 -1.87
N LYS A 5 -12.88 -17.06 -0.95
CA LYS A 5 -12.91 -15.62 -1.26
C LYS A 5 -12.00 -15.42 -2.48
N PRO A 6 -12.48 -14.86 -3.60
CA PRO A 6 -11.70 -14.73 -4.85
C PRO A 6 -10.51 -13.75 -4.74
N TYR A 7 -10.27 -13.22 -3.53
CA TYR A 7 -9.33 -12.15 -3.22
C TYR A 7 -8.08 -12.63 -2.47
N ALA A 8 -7.82 -13.94 -2.42
CA ALA A 8 -6.57 -14.42 -1.86
C ALA A 8 -5.46 -14.16 -2.89
N ASN A 9 -4.74 -13.05 -2.69
CA ASN A 9 -3.46 -12.76 -3.33
C ASN A 9 -2.63 -14.04 -3.49
N GLU A 10 -2.23 -14.38 -4.72
CA GLU A 10 -1.33 -15.49 -4.97
C GLU A 10 0.11 -15.01 -4.77
N PHE A 11 0.69 -15.42 -3.64
CA PHE A 11 2.08 -15.18 -3.33
C PHE A 11 2.93 -16.32 -3.88
N VAL A 12 4.02 -15.98 -4.57
CA VAL A 12 5.10 -16.92 -4.91
C VAL A 12 6.28 -16.53 -4.03
N GLY A 13 6.52 -17.27 -2.95
CA GLY A 13 7.41 -16.80 -1.89
C GLY A 13 6.83 -15.57 -1.18
N ASN A 14 7.65 -14.52 -0.98
CA ASN A 14 7.20 -13.22 -0.44
C ASN A 14 6.69 -12.25 -1.53
N ASP A 15 6.76 -12.63 -2.80
CA ASP A 15 6.37 -11.76 -3.91
C ASP A 15 4.91 -11.96 -4.28
N LEU A 16 4.15 -10.86 -4.25
CA LEU A 16 2.82 -10.83 -4.85
C LEU A 16 2.97 -10.91 -6.37
N LYS A 17 2.32 -11.90 -6.99
CA LYS A 17 2.17 -11.95 -8.44
C LYS A 17 1.05 -11.00 -8.85
N ILE A 18 1.40 -9.97 -9.61
CA ILE A 18 0.40 -9.07 -10.19
C ILE A 18 -0.44 -9.88 -11.19
N ARG A 19 -1.74 -9.84 -10.99
CA ARG A 19 -2.74 -10.50 -11.83
C ARG A 19 -3.31 -9.45 -12.76
N ASP A 20 -3.00 -9.57 -14.05
CA ASP A 20 -3.70 -8.82 -15.08
C ASP A 20 -5.08 -9.45 -15.28
N ALA A 21 -6.10 -8.83 -14.70
CA ALA A 21 -7.48 -9.24 -14.92
C ALA A 21 -7.96 -8.68 -16.26
N GLU A 22 -8.51 -9.54 -17.12
CA GLU A 22 -9.15 -9.13 -18.38
C GLU A 22 -10.32 -8.16 -18.12
N PHE A 23 -11.00 -8.30 -16.98
CA PHE A 23 -12.03 -7.38 -16.51
C PHE A 23 -11.93 -7.14 -15.00
N VAL A 24 -11.87 -5.87 -14.59
CA VAL A 24 -11.77 -5.45 -13.19
C VAL A 24 -13.15 -5.51 -12.53
N GLN A 25 -13.36 -6.47 -11.62
CA GLN A 25 -14.60 -6.64 -10.86
C GLN A 25 -14.55 -5.91 -9.52
N ASN A 26 -13.35 -5.77 -8.95
CA ASN A 26 -13.15 -5.20 -7.63
C ASN A 26 -11.83 -4.41 -7.53
N TYR A 27 -11.67 -3.62 -6.46
CA TYR A 27 -10.47 -2.78 -6.30
C TYR A 27 -9.18 -3.59 -6.21
N ALA A 28 -9.22 -4.84 -5.74
CA ALA A 28 -8.06 -5.71 -5.64
C ALA A 28 -7.63 -6.27 -7.00
N ASP A 29 -8.47 -6.19 -8.03
CA ASP A 29 -8.08 -6.51 -9.41
C ASP A 29 -7.28 -5.37 -10.06
N LEU A 30 -7.28 -4.16 -9.46
CA LEU A 30 -6.52 -3.03 -9.99
C LEU A 30 -5.02 -3.28 -9.84
N ASN A 31 -4.28 -3.18 -10.93
CA ASN A 31 -2.81 -3.28 -10.89
C ASN A 31 -2.22 -2.29 -9.89
N VAL A 32 -2.68 -1.02 -9.88
CA VAL A 32 -2.18 -0.01 -8.92
C VAL A 32 -2.41 -0.40 -7.46
N TYR A 33 -3.53 -1.06 -7.13
CA TYR A 33 -3.76 -1.58 -5.78
C TYR A 33 -2.80 -2.73 -5.45
N GLN A 34 -2.62 -3.67 -6.39
CA GLN A 34 -1.73 -4.81 -6.20
C GLN A 34 -0.28 -4.35 -5.99
N TRP A 35 0.18 -3.37 -6.77
CA TRP A 35 1.49 -2.73 -6.59
C TRP A 35 1.59 -2.04 -5.23
N ALA A 36 0.62 -1.18 -4.87
CA ALA A 36 0.62 -0.50 -3.56
C ALA A 36 0.65 -1.49 -2.38
N PHE A 37 -0.13 -2.57 -2.47
CA PHE A 37 -0.17 -3.61 -1.45
C PHE A 37 1.16 -4.36 -1.34
N LYS A 38 1.77 -4.70 -2.48
CA LYS A 38 3.10 -5.31 -2.52
C LYS A 38 4.15 -4.40 -1.89
N SER A 39 4.18 -3.12 -2.26
CA SER A 39 5.09 -2.13 -1.68
C SER A 39 4.89 -1.99 -0.18
N ALA A 40 3.65 -1.88 0.31
CA ALA A 40 3.35 -1.79 1.73
C ALA A 40 3.84 -3.02 2.53
N MET A 41 3.86 -4.21 1.91
CA MET A 41 4.42 -5.41 2.52
C MET A 41 5.95 -5.40 2.58
N GLN A 42 6.61 -5.00 1.49
CA GLN A 42 8.07 -4.83 1.48
C GLN A 42 8.51 -3.78 2.51
N ILE A 43 7.81 -2.64 2.57
CA ILE A 43 8.05 -1.58 3.53
C ILE A 43 7.84 -2.06 4.96
N PHE A 44 6.80 -2.85 5.22
CA PHE A 44 6.59 -3.43 6.54
C PHE A 44 7.75 -4.32 6.97
N GLU A 45 8.24 -5.19 6.08
CA GLU A 45 9.39 -6.04 6.37
C GLU A 45 10.67 -5.23 6.59
N LEU A 46 10.96 -4.25 5.74
CA LEU A 46 12.10 -3.33 5.89
C LEU A 46 12.03 -2.57 7.22
N SER A 47 10.86 -2.05 7.59
CA SER A 47 10.70 -1.29 8.83
C SER A 47 10.94 -2.08 10.12
N LYS A 48 11.12 -3.41 10.06
CA LYS A 48 11.47 -4.23 11.25
C LYS A 48 12.91 -4.02 11.71
N SER A 49 13.80 -3.50 10.86
CA SER A 49 15.17 -3.16 11.25
C SER A 49 15.28 -1.84 12.00
N CYS A 50 14.24 -1.00 11.97
CA CYS A 50 14.22 0.26 12.71
C CYS A 50 14.35 0.03 14.23
N PRO A 51 15.12 0.86 14.96
CA PRO A 51 15.25 0.75 16.40
C PRO A 51 13.91 0.87 17.13
N GLY A 52 13.77 0.18 18.27
CA GLY A 52 12.56 0.28 19.08
C GLY A 52 12.24 1.69 19.59
N SER A 53 13.26 2.55 19.74
CA SER A 53 13.09 3.98 20.06
C SER A 53 12.34 4.76 18.98
N GLU A 54 12.37 4.27 17.73
CA GLU A 54 11.78 4.92 16.57
C GLU A 54 10.36 4.44 16.26
N LYS A 55 9.76 3.64 17.15
CA LYS A 55 8.46 3.02 16.92
C LYS A 55 7.38 4.06 16.59
N TYR A 56 7.23 5.06 17.46
CA TYR A 56 6.15 6.05 17.35
C TYR A 56 6.54 7.31 16.55
N SER A 57 7.83 7.54 16.30
CA SER A 57 8.37 8.68 15.56
C SER A 57 8.47 8.39 14.06
N LEU A 58 8.99 7.22 13.68
CA LEU A 58 9.33 6.92 12.28
C LEU A 58 8.62 5.65 11.78
N THR A 59 8.74 4.54 12.51
CA THR A 59 8.25 3.23 12.08
C THR A 59 6.73 3.24 11.84
N ASP A 60 5.99 3.86 12.76
CA ASP A 60 4.54 3.98 12.64
C ASP A 60 4.14 4.94 11.52
N GLN A 61 4.92 5.99 11.23
CA GLN A 61 4.65 6.90 10.12
C GLN A 61 4.80 6.17 8.77
N ILE A 62 5.92 5.46 8.58
CA ILE A 62 6.20 4.63 7.39
C ILE A 62 5.07 3.61 7.15
N ARG A 63 4.65 2.92 8.21
CA ARG A 63 3.63 1.86 8.10
C ARG A 63 2.23 2.41 7.88
N ARG A 64 1.89 3.57 8.46
CA ARG A 64 0.55 4.16 8.30
C ARG A 64 0.39 4.76 6.91
N SER A 65 1.33 5.58 6.47
CA SER A 65 1.30 6.23 5.15
C SER A 65 1.24 5.20 4.02
N SER A 66 2.14 4.20 4.03
CA SER A 66 2.16 3.14 3.01
C SER A 66 0.84 2.35 2.90
N ARG A 67 0.16 2.11 4.02
CA ARG A 67 -1.15 1.42 4.04
C ARG A 67 -2.29 2.35 3.65
N SER A 68 -2.16 3.65 3.91
CA SER A 68 -3.14 4.67 3.52
C SER A 68 -3.29 4.75 2.00
N VAL A 69 -2.19 4.60 1.25
CA VAL A 69 -2.21 4.46 -0.23
C VAL A 69 -3.21 3.38 -0.66
N CYS A 70 -3.13 2.18 -0.08
CA CYS A 70 -4.05 1.08 -0.38
C CYS A 70 -5.51 1.42 -0.02
N GLY A 71 -5.72 2.06 1.14
CA GLY A 71 -7.03 2.49 1.61
C GLY A 71 -7.67 3.52 0.68
N ASN A 72 -6.91 4.52 0.25
CA ASN A 72 -7.34 5.58 -0.65
C ASN A 72 -7.68 5.04 -2.04
N ILE A 73 -6.89 4.12 -2.60
CA ILE A 73 -7.21 3.45 -3.87
C ILE A 73 -8.52 2.65 -3.76
N ALA A 74 -8.69 1.89 -2.68
CA ALA A 74 -9.90 1.11 -2.46
C ALA A 74 -11.14 2.02 -2.32
N GLU A 75 -11.02 3.14 -1.60
CA GLU A 75 -12.09 4.11 -1.45
C GLU A 75 -12.44 4.80 -2.78
N ALA A 76 -11.41 5.23 -3.53
CA ALA A 76 -11.56 5.79 -4.87
C ALA A 76 -12.35 4.82 -5.76
N TRP A 77 -11.95 3.55 -5.83
CA TRP A 77 -12.67 2.53 -6.60
C TRP A 77 -14.15 2.39 -6.19
N ARG A 78 -14.43 2.35 -4.88
CA ARG A 78 -15.79 2.17 -4.35
C ARG A 78 -16.70 3.35 -4.70
N LYS A 79 -16.17 4.57 -4.70
CA LYS A 79 -16.90 5.81 -4.98
C LYS A 79 -16.64 6.38 -6.38
N ARG A 80 -16.06 5.59 -7.31
CA ARG A 80 -15.63 6.03 -8.66
C ARG A 80 -16.69 6.67 -9.55
N ARG A 81 -17.98 6.47 -9.25
CA ARG A 81 -19.09 7.15 -9.96
C ARG A 81 -19.24 8.63 -9.58
N TYR A 82 -18.63 9.05 -8.47
CA TYR A 82 -18.60 10.44 -8.01
C TYR A 82 -17.23 11.04 -8.36
N THR A 83 -17.13 11.67 -9.53
CA THR A 83 -15.86 12.14 -10.12
C THR A 83 -15.01 12.98 -9.15
N ALA A 84 -15.61 13.95 -8.46
CA ALA A 84 -14.87 14.80 -7.51
C ALA A 84 -14.25 13.99 -6.36
N HIS A 85 -15.01 13.05 -5.79
CA HIS A 85 -14.51 12.17 -4.73
C HIS A 85 -13.47 11.19 -5.25
N PHE A 86 -13.64 10.68 -6.47
CA PHE A 86 -12.69 9.78 -7.11
C PHE A 86 -11.33 10.46 -7.28
N VAL A 87 -11.32 11.65 -7.88
CA VAL A 87 -10.10 12.45 -8.08
C VAL A 87 -9.47 12.81 -6.74
N SER A 88 -10.26 13.32 -5.79
CA SER A 88 -9.78 13.66 -4.45
C SER A 88 -9.07 12.49 -3.78
N LYS A 89 -9.65 11.28 -3.82
CA LYS A 89 -9.02 10.12 -3.19
C LYS A 89 -7.77 9.61 -3.89
N LEU A 90 -7.67 9.79 -5.20
CA LEU A 90 -6.42 9.52 -5.91
C LEU A 90 -5.34 10.52 -5.52
N SER A 91 -5.68 11.81 -5.33
CA SER A 91 -4.75 12.81 -4.80
C SER A 91 -4.34 12.53 -3.35
N ASP A 92 -5.26 12.08 -2.50
CA ASP A 92 -4.93 11.61 -1.14
C ASP A 92 -3.94 10.43 -1.22
N SER A 93 -4.18 9.47 -2.13
CA SER A 93 -3.28 8.32 -2.34
C SER A 93 -1.87 8.72 -2.77
N ASP A 94 -1.76 9.73 -3.64
CA ASP A 94 -0.47 10.25 -4.12
C ASP A 94 0.29 10.98 -3.00
N THR A 95 -0.43 11.77 -2.21
CA THR A 95 0.12 12.46 -1.03
C THR A 95 0.69 11.47 -0.01
N GLU A 96 -0.02 10.37 0.26
CA GLU A 96 0.42 9.31 1.18
C GLU A 96 1.62 8.51 0.63
N ALA A 97 1.73 8.38 -0.69
CA ALA A 97 2.89 7.77 -1.32
C ALA A 97 4.13 8.67 -1.15
N ALA A 98 4.00 9.98 -1.40
CA ALA A 98 5.08 10.93 -1.16
C ALA A 98 5.47 11.00 0.33
N GLU A 99 4.50 10.96 1.25
CA GLU A 99 4.78 10.87 2.69
C GLU A 99 5.57 9.60 3.04
N THR A 100 5.18 8.46 2.46
CA THR A 100 5.91 7.19 2.62
C THR A 100 7.36 7.33 2.18
N GLU A 101 7.61 7.92 1.00
CA GLU A 101 8.95 8.16 0.45
C GLU A 101 9.79 9.04 1.39
N ILE A 102 9.24 10.15 1.88
CA ILE A 102 9.91 11.05 2.82
C ILE A 102 10.36 10.30 4.08
N TRP A 103 9.51 9.46 4.65
CA TRP A 103 9.87 8.70 5.85
C TRP A 103 10.90 7.60 5.57
N LEU A 104 10.87 6.98 4.40
CA LEU A 104 11.90 6.03 3.97
C LEU A 104 13.25 6.72 3.76
N ASP A 105 13.27 7.93 3.22
CA ASP A 105 14.50 8.73 3.08
C ASP A 105 15.14 9.04 4.43
N PHE A 106 14.34 9.40 5.44
CA PHE A 106 14.84 9.56 6.81
C PHE A 106 15.39 8.24 7.37
N ALA A 107 14.66 7.14 7.22
CA ALA A 107 15.10 5.84 7.72
C ALA A 107 16.40 5.37 7.06
N LEU A 108 16.57 5.61 5.76
CA LEU A 108 17.80 5.35 5.04
C LEU A 108 18.93 6.27 5.52
N ARG A 109 18.66 7.57 5.70
CA ARG A 109 19.68 8.54 6.14
C ARG A 109 20.16 8.32 7.58
N PHE A 110 19.35 7.66 8.40
CA PHE A 110 19.72 7.22 9.76
C PHE A 110 20.33 5.82 9.80
N ASP A 111 20.61 5.22 8.64
CA ASP A 111 21.18 3.88 8.49
C ASP A 111 20.33 2.77 9.14
N TYR A 112 19.00 2.96 9.19
CA TYR A 112 18.06 1.96 9.71
C TYR A 112 17.63 0.93 8.66
N LEU A 113 17.73 1.29 7.37
CA LEU A 113 17.43 0.43 6.23
C LEU A 113 18.71 0.10 5.47
N ILE A 114 18.79 -1.11 4.91
CA ILE A 114 19.94 -1.65 4.15
C ILE A 114 19.55 -1.78 2.68
#